data_AF-A0A9P8KFP4-F1
#
_entry.id   AF-A0A9P8KFP4-F1
#
_cell.length_a   1.000
_cell.length_b   1.000
_cell.length_c   1.000
_cell.angle_alpha   90.00
_cell.angle_beta   90.00
_cell.angle_gamma   90.00
#
_symmetry.space_group_name_H-M   'P 1'
#
loop_
_entity.id
_entity.type
_entity.pdbx_description
1 polymer ?
#
loop_
_entity_poly.entity_id
_entity_poly.type
_entity_poly.pdbx_seq_one_letter_code
_entity_poly.pdbx_strand_id
1 'polypeptide(L)'
;MDITACTVGNRDAALLIADYNAYRKQLSRQLLALRKRLGRSTNKGHKYSNKSTVTAEDVAQNPQTARLLLLSCERAWAHAMHIKSIHSEDNQGNGITGTTRSHIISRFHKAARLAQNLTDILKHPEASKTTHQDLLEAEAYRASLSGAEHFEKQSEGRVNTENPQRWDLCLREYSTARIVYATLFAHGNKDLFREILASAVDPAIRYAAYQARLPRSVPVSTVALRYFPKDNDTLVKLLQQLDPNALNETTTETTPQNLGATNIPNTINWRSMTANIVDASVGQALAAVASAEPELSAYLKSNPSALTRDRAGAYDNVLIASQDAADATRRAIEELEKERVDEGDNRMQDLRVTSLAVNYALVSWRVGRNRVLIGSEDGRLFGEKKAKSSKRARDQHKSEPRGSQLARLRERVVLYDSTIQSIDSIKELRGAMRDESFVREVDGKRAYFQALRCLNIAISHALLSEHVNALALLARALELAKQCSSSLPSTSSDPSSAPTLDIHKSQADALQTQLQQLVYRHQALVDLHKFHDNASIAAAKHMSTAAPLVQRLSDFPTPGVNVNLKNLVTYPPKLEPIPVKPLFFDVAWNYIDYPTTGKQAVEAKAADVIVEEKPKEEKKKGWFGFGR
;
A
#
# COMPACT_ATOMS: atom_id res chain seq x y z
N MET A 1 6.74 37.36 25.32
CA MET A 1 5.97 37.96 24.20
C MET A 1 5.92 36.93 23.09
N ASP A 2 4.75 36.35 22.81
CA ASP A 2 4.62 35.37 21.72
C ASP A 2 4.74 36.05 20.34
N ILE A 3 5.98 36.24 19.85
CA ILE A 3 6.31 36.94 18.61
C ILE A 3 5.76 36.16 17.42
N THR A 4 5.99 34.85 17.43
CA THR A 4 5.57 33.94 16.35
C THR A 4 4.06 33.78 16.30
N ALA A 5 3.40 33.58 17.44
CA ALA A 5 1.94 33.51 17.47
C ALA A 5 1.28 34.81 17.01
N CYS A 6 1.87 35.97 17.35
CA CYS A 6 1.37 37.25 16.88
C CYS A 6 1.60 37.46 15.38
N THR A 7 2.74 37.04 14.82
CA THR A 7 3.05 37.24 13.40
C THR A 7 2.28 36.24 12.53
N VAL A 8 2.46 34.94 12.78
CA VAL A 8 1.88 33.84 12.01
C VAL A 8 0.37 33.84 12.12
N GLY A 9 -0.20 33.93 13.33
CA GLY A 9 -1.65 33.99 13.49
C GLY A 9 -2.29 35.21 12.79
N ASN A 10 -1.58 36.33 12.71
CA ASN A 10 -2.05 37.48 11.92
C ASN A 10 -1.90 37.27 10.41
N ARG A 11 -0.89 36.52 9.95
CA ARG A 11 -0.73 36.14 8.54
C ARG A 11 -1.85 35.19 8.14
N ASP A 12 -2.11 34.14 8.92
CA ASP A 12 -3.12 33.13 8.60
C ASP A 12 -4.51 33.76 8.57
N ALA A 13 -4.86 34.57 9.57
CA ALA A 13 -6.15 35.27 9.62
C ALA A 13 -6.35 36.22 8.43
N ALA A 14 -5.28 36.84 7.93
CA ALA A 14 -5.37 37.78 6.81
C ALA A 14 -5.35 37.08 5.45
N LEU A 15 -4.50 36.07 5.28
CA LEU A 15 -4.28 35.33 4.03
C LEU A 15 -5.39 34.30 3.74
N LEU A 16 -6.13 33.87 4.77
CA LEU A 16 -7.29 32.99 4.60
C LEU A 16 -8.47 33.72 3.92
N ILE A 17 -8.58 35.03 4.11
CA ILE A 17 -9.72 35.84 3.62
C ILE A 17 -9.32 36.74 2.44
N ALA A 18 -8.06 37.21 2.39
CA ALA A 18 -7.63 38.25 1.47
C ALA A 18 -6.13 38.16 1.10
N ASP A 19 -5.68 39.05 0.22
CA ASP A 19 -4.30 39.03 -0.29
C ASP A 19 -3.29 39.77 0.60
N TYR A 20 -1.99 39.61 0.30
CA TYR A 20 -0.88 40.32 0.94
C TYR A 20 -1.04 41.85 0.96
N ASN A 21 -1.74 42.45 -0.02
CA ASN A 21 -2.03 43.88 -0.02
C ASN A 21 -3.01 44.28 1.08
N ALA A 22 -4.06 43.48 1.27
CA ALA A 22 -5.05 43.69 2.31
C ALA A 22 -4.40 43.56 3.68
N TYR A 23 -3.55 42.55 3.86
CA TYR A 23 -2.74 42.38 5.08
C TYR A 23 -1.85 43.60 5.34
N ARG A 24 -1.12 44.09 4.33
CA ARG A 24 -0.31 45.31 4.43
C ARG A 24 -1.13 46.54 4.84
N LYS A 25 -2.34 46.71 4.30
CA LYS A 25 -3.26 47.82 4.65
C LYS A 25 -3.74 47.68 6.10
N GLN A 26 -4.10 46.48 6.53
CA GLN A 26 -4.49 46.18 7.92
C GLN A 26 -3.35 46.51 8.89
N LEU A 27 -2.14 46.02 8.63
CA LEU A 27 -0.95 46.33 9.43
C LEU A 27 -0.67 47.84 9.48
N SER A 28 -0.86 48.55 8.37
CA SER A 28 -0.69 50.01 8.33
C SER A 28 -1.69 50.74 9.24
N ARG A 29 -2.95 50.28 9.31
CA ARG A 29 -3.98 50.83 10.20
C ARG A 29 -3.66 50.52 11.67
N GLN A 30 -3.31 49.27 11.99
CA GLN A 30 -2.91 48.87 13.35
C GLN A 30 -1.69 49.64 13.83
N LEU A 31 -0.69 49.79 12.97
CA LEU A 31 0.54 50.51 13.26
C LEU A 31 0.28 52.02 13.46
N LEU A 32 -0.66 52.61 12.71
CA LEU A 32 -1.11 53.98 12.96
C LEU A 32 -1.82 54.12 14.31
N ALA A 33 -2.73 53.20 14.65
CA ALA A 33 -3.43 53.19 15.93
C ALA A 33 -2.45 53.05 17.12
N LEU A 34 -1.47 52.15 17.02
CA LEU A 34 -0.42 52.00 18.03
C LEU A 34 0.43 53.26 18.16
N ARG A 35 0.81 53.90 17.04
CA ARG A 35 1.57 55.16 17.08
C ARG A 35 0.79 56.27 17.77
N LYS A 36 -0.53 56.37 17.56
CA LYS A 36 -1.38 57.34 18.27
C LYS A 36 -1.42 57.03 19.76
N ARG A 37 -1.60 55.76 20.14
CA ARG A 37 -1.63 55.32 21.55
C ARG A 37 -0.31 55.57 22.28
N LEU A 38 0.82 55.44 21.57
CA LEU A 38 2.16 55.69 22.11
C LEU A 38 2.63 57.16 21.96
N GLY A 39 1.77 58.07 21.46
CA GLY A 39 2.15 59.47 21.24
C GLY A 39 3.22 59.71 20.16
N ARG A 40 3.56 58.68 19.36
CA ARG A 40 4.59 58.73 18.29
C ARG A 40 4.01 59.00 16.89
N SER A 41 2.76 59.47 16.82
CA SER A 41 2.12 59.84 15.55
C SER A 41 2.46 61.27 15.14
N THR A 42 2.79 61.44 13.86
CA THR A 42 2.96 62.77 13.27
C THR A 42 1.57 63.33 12.97
N ASN A 43 1.23 64.49 13.54
CA ASN A 43 -0.06 65.13 13.31
C ASN A 43 -0.16 65.62 11.85
N LYS A 44 -1.37 65.57 11.28
CA LYS A 44 -1.64 65.98 9.90
C LYS A 44 -1.29 67.48 9.75
N GLY A 45 -0.38 67.81 8.84
CA GLY A 45 0.07 69.19 8.57
C GLY A 45 1.40 69.60 9.22
N HIS A 46 1.98 68.81 10.11
CA HIS A 46 3.32 69.07 10.67
C HIS A 46 4.42 68.51 9.78
N LYS A 47 5.57 69.21 9.71
CA LYS A 47 6.79 68.69 9.06
C LYS A 47 7.20 67.38 9.71
N TYR A 48 7.60 66.41 8.88
CA TYR A 48 8.07 65.12 9.35
C TYR A 48 9.37 65.30 10.17
N SER A 49 9.36 64.91 11.43
CA SER A 49 10.56 64.71 12.23
C SER A 49 10.99 63.24 12.19
N ASN A 50 12.29 62.99 12.19
CA ASN A 50 12.83 61.65 12.35
C ASN A 50 12.33 61.09 13.69
N LYS A 51 11.68 59.93 13.64
CA LYS A 51 11.13 59.28 14.83
C LYS A 51 12.27 58.71 15.67
N SER A 52 12.21 58.90 16.99
CA SER A 52 13.19 58.32 17.91
C SER A 52 13.26 56.80 17.73
N THR A 53 14.49 56.29 17.71
CA THR A 53 14.77 54.85 17.74
C THR A 53 14.20 54.27 19.04
N VAL A 54 13.57 53.11 18.96
CA VAL A 54 13.06 52.41 20.15
C VAL A 54 14.26 51.96 20.98
N THR A 55 14.31 52.33 22.27
CA THR A 55 15.37 51.91 23.20
C THR A 55 14.88 50.76 24.10
N ALA A 56 15.80 50.11 24.84
CA ALA A 56 15.44 49.03 25.77
C ALA A 56 14.57 49.53 26.94
N GLU A 57 14.81 50.75 27.41
CA GLU A 57 14.02 51.43 28.45
C GLU A 57 12.55 51.63 28.02
N ASP A 58 12.32 51.99 26.75
CA ASP A 58 10.97 52.14 26.19
C ASP A 58 10.18 50.81 26.17
N VAL A 59 10.88 49.70 25.97
CA VAL A 59 10.28 48.35 25.98
C VAL A 59 9.97 47.90 27.41
N ALA A 60 10.85 48.25 28.35
CA ALA A 60 10.64 47.98 29.77
C ALA A 60 9.42 48.74 30.32
N GLN A 61 9.24 50.00 29.92
CA GLN A 61 8.10 50.82 30.33
C GLN A 61 6.78 50.40 29.69
N ASN A 62 6.79 50.01 28.40
CA ASN A 62 5.57 49.59 27.72
C ASN A 62 5.85 48.51 26.66
N PRO A 63 5.40 47.25 26.85
CA PRO A 63 5.66 46.15 25.90
C PRO A 63 5.03 46.40 24.51
N GLN A 64 4.10 47.35 24.39
CA GLN A 64 3.50 47.74 23.11
C GLN A 64 4.50 48.44 22.16
N THR A 65 5.62 48.97 22.67
CA THR A 65 6.68 49.56 21.85
C THR A 65 7.43 48.49 21.05
N ALA A 66 7.61 47.29 21.60
CA ALA A 66 8.15 46.15 20.86
C ALA A 66 7.17 45.67 19.77
N ARG A 67 5.86 45.68 20.05
CA ARG A 67 4.82 45.39 19.04
C ARG A 67 4.85 46.39 17.87
N LEU A 68 5.28 47.64 18.09
CA LEU A 68 5.47 48.61 17.02
C LEU A 68 6.56 48.19 16.04
N LEU A 69 7.68 47.63 16.53
CA LEU A 69 8.74 47.08 15.69
C LEU A 69 8.24 45.87 14.92
N LEU A 70 7.57 44.93 15.60
CA LEU A 70 7.02 43.71 15.00
C LEU A 70 6.03 44.03 13.86
N LEU A 71 5.04 44.92 14.07
CA LEU A 71 4.12 45.33 12.99
C LEU A 71 4.85 46.08 11.85
N SER A 72 5.94 46.78 12.16
CA SER A 72 6.75 47.45 11.14
C SER A 72 7.53 46.45 10.28
N CYS A 73 8.07 45.37 10.88
CA CYS A 73 8.68 44.24 10.19
C CYS A 73 7.66 43.55 9.28
N GLU A 74 6.52 43.13 9.83
CA GLU A 74 5.47 42.43 9.10
C GLU A 74 4.95 43.26 7.92
N ARG A 75 4.81 44.58 8.09
CA ARG A 75 4.37 45.45 6.99
C ARG A 75 5.39 45.51 5.85
N ALA A 76 6.69 45.46 6.17
CA ALA A 76 7.74 45.42 5.17
C ALA A 76 7.78 44.05 4.47
N TRP A 77 7.65 42.97 5.22
CA TRP A 77 7.53 41.61 4.71
C TRP A 77 6.30 41.43 3.79
N ALA A 78 5.11 41.83 4.24
CA ALA A 78 3.87 41.77 3.46
C ALA A 78 3.96 42.59 2.17
N HIS A 79 4.69 43.69 2.17
CA HIS A 79 4.93 44.48 0.97
C HIS A 79 5.85 43.76 -0.03
N ALA A 80 6.91 43.10 0.46
CA ALA A 80 7.79 42.29 -0.38
C ALA A 80 7.01 41.12 -1.00
N MET A 81 6.22 40.41 -0.20
CA MET A 81 5.39 39.29 -0.65
C MET A 81 4.30 39.72 -1.63
N HIS A 82 3.67 40.86 -1.43
CA HIS A 82 2.70 41.41 -2.40
C HIS A 82 3.34 41.73 -3.76
N ILE A 83 4.54 42.32 -3.77
CA ILE A 83 5.25 42.56 -5.04
C ILE A 83 5.57 41.22 -5.70
N LYS A 84 6.02 40.24 -4.92
CA LYS A 84 6.32 38.89 -5.40
C LYS A 84 5.09 38.19 -6.00
N SER A 85 3.92 38.27 -5.34
CA SER A 85 2.69 37.64 -5.81
C SER A 85 2.17 38.23 -7.13
N ILE A 86 2.22 39.55 -7.29
CA ILE A 86 1.84 40.21 -8.56
C ILE A 86 2.71 39.69 -9.72
N HIS A 87 4.02 39.60 -9.51
CA HIS A 87 4.95 39.25 -10.58
C HIS A 87 5.03 37.73 -10.83
N SER A 88 4.47 36.89 -9.96
CA SER A 88 4.32 35.45 -10.24
C SER A 88 3.12 35.16 -11.15
N GLU A 89 2.09 36.00 -11.14
CA GLU A 89 0.92 35.88 -12.03
C GLU A 89 1.25 36.38 -13.44
N ASP A 90 1.99 37.48 -13.54
CA ASP A 90 2.32 38.13 -14.82
C ASP A 90 3.44 37.43 -15.60
N ASN A 91 4.38 36.76 -14.92
CA ASN A 91 5.51 36.11 -15.58
C ASN A 91 5.28 34.61 -15.77
N GLN A 92 4.65 34.23 -16.89
CA GLN A 92 4.55 32.84 -17.36
C GLN A 92 5.94 32.26 -17.73
N GLY A 93 6.77 31.97 -16.74
CA GLY A 93 8.04 31.23 -16.90
C GLY A 93 9.33 32.06 -16.83
N ASN A 94 9.27 33.40 -16.83
CA ASN A 94 10.45 34.26 -16.66
C ASN A 94 10.60 34.71 -15.19
N GLY A 95 11.72 34.41 -14.54
CA GLY A 95 11.95 34.82 -13.15
C GLY A 95 11.88 36.36 -12.95
N ILE A 96 11.48 36.80 -11.74
CA ILE A 96 11.47 38.22 -11.36
C ILE A 96 12.89 38.77 -11.45
N THR A 97 13.15 39.72 -12.35
CA THR A 97 14.50 40.27 -12.58
C THR A 97 14.52 41.81 -12.52
N GLY A 98 15.69 42.38 -12.26
CA GLY A 98 15.92 43.82 -12.34
C GLY A 98 15.44 44.63 -11.13
N THR A 99 14.88 45.81 -11.40
CA THR A 99 14.51 46.82 -10.38
C THR A 99 13.43 46.34 -9.42
N THR A 100 12.50 45.50 -9.88
CA THR A 100 11.42 44.93 -9.07
C THR A 100 11.96 44.00 -7.99
N ARG A 101 12.93 43.13 -8.32
CA ARG A 101 13.62 42.29 -7.35
C ARG A 101 14.48 43.09 -6.38
N SER A 102 15.23 44.09 -6.86
CA SER A 102 15.97 45.00 -5.98
C SER A 102 15.03 45.68 -4.95
N HIS A 103 13.82 46.02 -5.37
CA HIS A 103 12.79 46.55 -4.47
C HIS A 103 12.30 45.49 -3.47
N ILE A 104 12.07 44.24 -3.89
CA ILE A 104 11.73 43.12 -2.99
C ILE A 104 12.82 42.93 -1.93
N ILE A 105 14.08 42.82 -2.36
CA ILE A 105 15.26 42.67 -1.48
C ILE A 105 15.34 43.85 -0.51
N SER A 106 15.15 45.08 -0.98
CA SER A 106 15.16 46.27 -0.11
C SER A 106 14.08 46.23 0.96
N ARG A 107 12.92 45.60 0.69
CA ARG A 107 11.85 45.43 1.67
C ARG A 107 12.15 44.32 2.67
N PHE A 108 12.70 43.19 2.23
CA PHE A 108 13.18 42.14 3.15
C PHE A 108 14.33 42.64 4.02
N HIS A 109 15.29 43.37 3.44
CA HIS A 109 16.38 43.99 4.19
C HIS A 109 15.88 44.93 5.28
N LYS A 110 14.85 45.74 4.97
CA LYS A 110 14.22 46.58 5.97
C LYS A 110 13.54 45.76 7.07
N ALA A 111 12.89 44.66 6.74
CA ALA A 111 12.26 43.78 7.73
C ALA A 111 13.32 43.10 8.62
N ALA A 112 14.39 42.58 8.02
CA ALA A 112 15.52 41.95 8.72
C ALA A 112 16.22 42.92 9.68
N ARG A 113 16.54 44.15 9.25
CA ARG A 113 17.12 45.18 10.14
C ARG A 113 16.22 45.53 11.31
N LEU A 114 14.91 45.65 11.09
CA LEU A 114 13.98 45.96 12.17
C LEU A 114 13.85 44.78 13.16
N ALA A 115 13.93 43.53 12.67
CA ALA A 115 13.96 42.35 13.51
C ALA A 115 15.28 42.20 14.28
N GLN A 116 16.42 42.55 13.66
CA GLN A 116 17.72 42.63 14.34
C GLN A 116 17.66 43.66 15.48
N ASN A 117 17.13 44.86 15.22
CA ASN A 117 16.97 45.85 16.27
C ASN A 117 16.08 45.34 17.41
N LEU A 118 15.02 44.59 17.11
CA LEU A 118 14.16 43.98 18.12
C LEU A 118 14.93 42.94 18.94
N THR A 119 15.72 42.05 18.31
CA THR A 119 16.53 41.06 19.03
C THR A 119 17.61 41.71 19.88
N ASP A 120 18.25 42.77 19.39
CA ASP A 120 19.30 43.48 20.13
C ASP A 120 18.71 44.16 21.36
N ILE A 121 17.53 44.78 21.22
CA ILE A 121 16.79 45.35 22.36
C ILE A 121 16.43 44.28 23.39
N LEU A 122 15.97 43.10 22.95
CA LEU A 122 15.59 42.02 23.87
C LEU A 122 16.80 41.37 24.56
N LYS A 123 17.98 41.37 23.93
CA LYS A 123 19.25 40.89 24.51
C LYS A 123 19.75 41.78 25.65
N HIS A 124 19.34 43.05 25.71
CA HIS A 124 19.75 43.94 26.78
C HIS A 124 19.07 43.56 28.12
N PRO A 125 19.83 43.47 29.23
CA PRO A 125 19.34 43.00 30.53
C PRO A 125 18.28 43.92 31.16
N GLU A 126 18.17 45.17 30.70
CA GLU A 126 17.21 46.16 31.18
C GLU A 126 15.83 46.06 30.50
N ALA A 127 15.73 45.30 29.39
CA ALA A 127 14.45 44.98 28.77
C ALA A 127 13.68 43.97 29.65
N SER A 128 12.71 44.45 30.41
CA SER A 128 11.76 43.73 31.29
C SER A 128 11.56 42.22 31.02
N LYS A 129 11.68 41.39 32.08
CA LYS A 129 11.21 39.99 32.23
C LYS A 129 11.15 39.16 30.93
N THR A 130 12.20 39.19 30.10
CA THR A 130 12.25 38.38 28.88
C THR A 130 12.57 36.94 29.25
N THR A 131 11.70 36.01 28.86
CA THR A 131 11.97 34.57 29.02
C THR A 131 13.01 34.15 27.99
N HIS A 132 13.88 33.19 28.31
CA HIS A 132 14.82 32.61 27.34
C HIS A 132 14.14 32.13 26.04
N GLN A 133 12.88 31.68 26.12
CA GLN A 133 12.03 31.35 24.98
C GLN A 133 11.72 32.55 24.08
N ASP A 134 11.44 33.72 24.64
CA ASP A 134 11.14 34.94 23.88
C ASP A 134 12.36 35.42 23.08
N LEU A 135 13.56 35.26 23.66
CA LEU A 135 14.82 35.55 22.98
C LEU A 135 15.04 34.63 21.79
N LEU A 136 14.83 33.33 21.98
CA LEU A 136 14.95 32.34 20.92
C LEU A 136 13.88 32.55 19.83
N GLU A 137 12.63 32.85 20.19
CA GLU A 137 11.59 33.20 19.22
C GLU A 137 11.97 34.44 18.39
N ALA A 138 12.49 35.48 19.04
CA ALA A 138 12.93 36.70 18.36
C ALA A 138 14.09 36.42 17.39
N GLU A 139 15.05 35.61 17.83
CA GLU A 139 16.21 35.20 17.04
C GLU A 139 15.80 34.35 15.82
N ALA A 140 14.87 33.40 16.00
CA ALA A 140 14.32 32.58 14.91
C ALA A 140 13.53 33.42 13.90
N TYR A 141 12.75 34.40 14.37
CA TYR A 141 12.02 35.32 13.51
C TYR A 141 12.96 36.23 12.70
N ARG A 142 14.00 36.76 13.33
CA ARG A 142 15.07 37.51 12.67
C ARG A 142 15.77 36.67 11.61
N ALA A 143 16.16 35.46 11.96
CA ALA A 143 16.84 34.51 11.08
C ALA A 143 15.96 34.14 9.87
N SER A 144 14.66 33.89 10.07
CA SER A 144 13.71 33.63 8.99
C SER A 144 13.60 34.80 7.99
N LEU A 145 13.55 36.05 8.48
CA LEU A 145 13.50 37.24 7.62
C LEU A 145 14.83 37.52 6.91
N SER A 146 15.96 37.28 7.59
CA SER A 146 17.30 37.44 7.03
C SER A 146 17.56 36.37 5.96
N GLY A 147 17.13 35.13 6.22
CA GLY A 147 17.11 34.04 5.24
C GLY A 147 16.30 34.41 4.00
N ALA A 148 15.11 34.99 4.15
CA ALA A 148 14.28 35.43 3.02
C ALA A 148 14.96 36.55 2.20
N GLU A 149 15.68 37.47 2.85
CA GLU A 149 16.48 38.47 2.15
C GLU A 149 17.59 37.83 1.32
N HIS A 150 18.37 36.94 1.93
CA HIS A 150 19.47 36.25 1.24
C HIS A 150 18.96 35.35 0.12
N PHE A 151 17.85 34.66 0.31
CA PHE A 151 17.21 33.84 -0.71
C PHE A 151 16.87 34.64 -1.97
N GLU A 152 16.26 35.81 -1.80
CA GLU A 152 15.91 36.68 -2.94
C GLU A 152 17.13 37.33 -3.60
N LYS A 153 18.21 37.60 -2.85
CA LYS A 153 19.49 38.04 -3.43
C LYS A 153 20.12 36.96 -4.31
N GLN A 154 20.08 35.71 -3.85
CA GLN A 154 20.76 34.61 -4.54
C GLN A 154 19.94 33.98 -5.66
N SER A 155 18.62 34.16 -5.67
CA SER A 155 17.78 33.71 -6.78
C SER A 155 17.94 34.55 -8.05
N GLU A 156 18.74 35.63 -8.04
CA GLU A 156 19.10 36.43 -9.23
C GLU A 156 19.87 35.57 -10.23
N GLY A 157 19.18 35.14 -11.30
CA GLY A 157 19.76 34.45 -12.46
C GLY A 157 20.67 35.33 -13.32
N ARG A 158 21.24 36.40 -12.75
CA ARG A 158 22.27 37.24 -13.35
C ARG A 158 23.42 37.29 -12.34
N VAL A 159 24.64 37.05 -12.83
CA VAL A 159 25.92 36.98 -12.08
C VAL A 159 26.30 35.56 -11.62
N ASN A 160 27.20 34.94 -12.40
CA ASN A 160 28.00 33.73 -12.14
C ASN A 160 27.30 32.54 -11.48
N THR A 161 26.73 31.69 -12.33
CA THR A 161 26.07 30.40 -12.05
C THR A 161 26.95 29.31 -11.43
N GLU A 162 28.21 29.60 -11.08
CA GLU A 162 29.22 28.56 -10.81
C GLU A 162 29.72 28.48 -9.36
N ASN A 163 29.39 29.45 -8.48
CA ASN A 163 29.87 29.42 -7.10
C ASN A 163 28.86 28.75 -6.14
N PRO A 164 29.13 27.51 -5.65
CA PRO A 164 28.25 26.81 -4.73
C PRO A 164 28.12 27.51 -3.37
N GLN A 165 29.13 28.28 -2.97
CA GLN A 165 29.16 29.05 -1.71
C GLN A 165 28.16 30.22 -1.67
N ARG A 166 27.53 30.56 -2.79
CA ARG A 166 26.55 31.66 -2.89
C ARG A 166 25.39 31.49 -1.90
N TRP A 167 24.95 30.25 -1.72
CA TRP A 167 23.79 29.91 -0.88
C TRP A 167 24.15 29.69 0.59
N ASP A 168 25.42 29.68 0.97
CA ASP A 168 25.87 29.37 2.32
C ASP A 168 25.29 30.32 3.38
N LEU A 169 25.22 31.63 3.08
CA LEU A 169 24.62 32.61 4.00
C LEU A 169 23.11 32.40 4.16
N CYS A 170 22.42 32.05 3.07
CA CYS A 170 20.99 31.73 3.11
C CYS A 170 20.75 30.46 3.93
N LEU A 171 21.57 29.43 3.71
CA LEU A 171 21.52 28.17 4.46
C LEU A 171 21.83 28.39 5.95
N ARG A 172 22.81 29.23 6.28
CA ARG A 172 23.13 29.61 7.67
C ARG A 172 21.94 30.25 8.37
N GLU A 173 21.34 31.31 7.81
CA GLU A 173 20.19 31.99 8.45
C GLU A 173 18.92 31.12 8.48
N TYR A 174 18.64 30.30 7.47
CA TYR A 174 17.49 29.39 7.56
C TYR A 174 17.76 28.20 8.49
N SER A 175 19.00 27.72 8.60
CA SER A 175 19.36 26.65 9.54
C SER A 175 19.22 27.09 10.99
N THR A 176 19.58 28.32 11.34
CA THR A 176 19.35 28.89 12.67
C THR A 176 17.85 28.96 12.95
N ALA A 177 17.05 29.49 12.02
CA ALA A 177 15.60 29.51 12.16
C ALA A 177 15.02 28.09 12.33
N ARG A 178 15.50 27.11 11.55
CA ARG A 178 15.02 25.72 11.60
C ARG A 178 15.29 25.05 12.94
N ILE A 179 16.51 25.14 13.44
CA ILE A 179 16.92 24.50 14.71
C ILE A 179 16.20 25.18 15.87
N VAL A 180 16.17 26.52 15.91
CA VAL A 180 15.52 27.23 17.01
C VAL A 180 14.01 26.94 17.04
N TYR A 181 13.30 26.99 15.90
CA TYR A 181 11.88 26.61 15.89
C TYR A 181 11.63 25.14 16.20
N ALA A 182 12.53 24.23 15.83
CA ALA A 182 12.43 22.82 16.20
C ALA A 182 12.55 22.61 17.72
N THR A 183 13.52 23.28 18.35
CA THR A 183 13.67 23.20 19.83
C THR A 183 12.49 23.82 20.56
N LEU A 184 11.99 24.96 20.08
CA LEU A 184 10.79 25.59 20.64
C LEU A 184 9.54 24.72 20.44
N PHE A 185 9.45 23.98 19.33
CA PHE A 185 8.40 22.99 19.12
C PHE A 185 8.50 21.82 20.10
N ALA A 186 9.69 21.23 20.26
CA ALA A 186 9.93 20.13 21.20
C ALA A 186 9.57 20.50 22.65
N HIS A 187 9.80 21.76 23.04
CA HIS A 187 9.48 22.25 24.38
C HIS A 187 8.02 22.70 24.55
N GLY A 188 7.43 23.33 23.53
CA GLY A 188 6.16 24.06 23.65
C GLY A 188 4.97 23.48 22.89
N ASN A 189 5.16 22.45 22.04
CA ASN A 189 4.14 21.79 21.19
C ASN A 189 3.12 22.76 20.55
N LYS A 190 3.53 23.97 20.14
CA LYS A 190 2.68 24.90 19.39
C LYS A 190 2.71 24.51 17.92
N ASP A 191 1.57 24.09 17.36
CA ASP A 191 1.41 23.71 15.94
C ASP A 191 1.92 24.79 14.96
N LEU A 192 1.87 26.06 15.37
CA LEU A 192 2.36 27.21 14.59
C LEU A 192 3.85 27.10 14.22
N PHE A 193 4.70 26.55 15.08
CA PHE A 193 6.12 26.37 14.75
C PHE A 193 6.29 25.36 13.62
N ARG A 194 5.56 24.24 13.68
CA ARG A 194 5.57 23.23 12.61
C ARG A 194 5.10 23.81 11.29
N GLU A 195 4.07 24.64 11.30
CA GLU A 195 3.56 25.29 10.09
C GLU A 195 4.59 26.23 9.44
N ILE A 196 5.30 27.05 10.22
CA ILE A 196 6.39 27.91 9.70
C ILE A 196 7.50 27.07 9.09
N LEU A 197 7.88 25.97 9.75
CA LEU A 197 8.91 25.06 9.27
C LEU A 197 8.51 24.43 7.94
N ALA A 198 7.31 23.87 7.86
CA ALA A 198 6.81 23.21 6.66
C ALA A 198 6.52 24.16 5.49
N SER A 199 5.98 25.36 5.76
CA SER A 199 5.53 26.30 4.72
C SER A 199 6.64 27.19 4.16
N ALA A 200 7.60 27.62 4.98
CA ALA A 200 8.56 28.65 4.60
C ALA A 200 10.02 28.21 4.73
N VAL A 201 10.40 27.59 5.84
CA VAL A 201 11.82 27.32 6.15
C VAL A 201 12.33 26.09 5.39
N ASP A 202 11.66 24.94 5.50
CA ASP A 202 12.09 23.68 4.89
C ASP A 202 12.12 23.76 3.35
N PRO A 203 11.11 24.32 2.65
CA PRO A 203 11.18 24.51 1.20
C PRO A 203 12.34 25.42 0.77
N ALA A 204 12.63 26.48 1.54
CA ALA A 204 13.73 27.39 1.24
C ALA A 204 15.10 26.71 1.42
N ILE A 205 15.28 25.90 2.46
CA ILE A 205 16.51 25.12 2.67
C ILE A 205 16.68 24.09 1.57
N ARG A 206 15.63 23.35 1.19
CA ARG A 206 15.69 22.38 0.08
C ARG A 206 16.13 23.03 -1.22
N TYR A 207 15.53 24.16 -1.58
CA TYR A 207 15.88 24.89 -2.79
C TYR A 207 17.32 25.42 -2.73
N ALA A 208 17.71 26.04 -1.62
CA ALA A 208 19.07 26.56 -1.45
C ALA A 208 20.12 25.45 -1.47
N ALA A 209 19.83 24.29 -0.86
CA ALA A 209 20.72 23.14 -0.86
C ALA A 209 20.88 22.52 -2.25
N TYR A 210 19.78 22.42 -2.99
CA TYR A 210 19.77 21.99 -4.38
C TYR A 210 20.64 22.92 -5.25
N GLN A 211 20.48 24.23 -5.13
CA GLN A 211 21.28 25.21 -5.87
C GLN A 211 22.76 25.21 -5.44
N ALA A 212 23.06 24.84 -4.18
CA ALA A 212 24.42 24.63 -3.69
C ALA A 212 25.05 23.29 -4.16
N ARG A 213 24.33 22.48 -4.94
CA ARG A 213 24.74 21.15 -5.42
C ARG A 213 25.00 20.14 -4.30
N LEU A 214 24.29 20.28 -3.18
CA LEU A 214 24.29 19.25 -2.13
C LEU A 214 23.52 18.01 -2.63
N PRO A 215 23.95 16.79 -2.26
CA PRO A 215 23.24 15.58 -2.64
C PRO A 215 21.81 15.57 -2.06
N ARG A 216 20.84 15.29 -2.92
CA ARG A 216 19.39 15.26 -2.62
C ARG A 216 18.98 14.19 -1.61
N SER A 217 19.86 13.22 -1.37
CA SER A 217 19.69 12.19 -0.34
C SER A 217 19.85 12.72 1.09
N VAL A 218 20.45 13.90 1.28
CA VAL A 218 20.66 14.46 2.62
C VAL A 218 19.38 15.16 3.10
N PRO A 219 18.83 14.80 4.28
CA PRO A 219 17.63 15.42 4.78
C PRO A 219 17.88 16.86 5.24
N VAL A 220 16.81 17.67 5.22
CA VAL A 220 16.84 19.10 5.56
C VAL A 220 17.39 19.35 6.97
N SER A 221 17.08 18.46 7.91
CA SER A 221 17.59 18.44 9.28
C SER A 221 19.12 18.38 9.32
N THR A 222 19.71 17.42 8.62
CA THR A 222 21.17 17.26 8.53
C THR A 222 21.81 18.46 7.82
N VAL A 223 21.16 19.01 6.78
CA VAL A 223 21.64 20.25 6.14
C VAL A 223 21.63 21.40 7.14
N ALA A 224 20.56 21.57 7.92
CA ALA A 224 20.48 22.61 8.93
C ALA A 224 21.60 22.48 9.98
N LEU A 225 21.86 21.26 10.47
CA LEU A 225 22.95 21.02 11.44
C LEU A 225 24.34 21.32 10.86
N ARG A 226 24.58 21.03 9.58
CA ARG A 226 25.85 21.32 8.90
C ARG A 226 26.13 22.81 8.77
N TYR A 227 25.10 23.61 8.45
CA TYR A 227 25.22 25.04 8.18
C TYR A 227 24.93 25.94 9.38
N PHE A 228 24.59 25.36 10.54
CA PHE A 228 24.34 26.12 11.74
C PHE A 228 25.61 26.84 12.25
N PRO A 229 25.56 28.17 12.49
CA PRO A 229 26.68 28.93 13.00
C PRO A 229 26.97 28.56 14.47
N LYS A 230 28.01 27.75 14.66
CA LYS A 230 28.52 27.35 15.99
C LYS A 230 29.25 28.48 16.72
N ASP A 231 29.56 29.57 16.02
CA ASP A 231 30.32 30.71 16.54
C ASP A 231 29.54 31.54 17.59
N ASN A 232 28.21 31.40 17.64
CA ASN A 232 27.36 32.12 18.58
C ASN A 232 27.17 31.33 19.90
N ASP A 233 28.16 31.37 20.78
CA ASP A 233 28.17 30.67 22.07
C ASP A 233 26.93 30.95 22.95
N THR A 234 26.38 32.17 22.88
CA THR A 234 25.18 32.55 23.64
C THR A 234 23.94 31.80 23.18
N LEU A 235 23.77 31.64 21.86
CA LEU A 235 22.64 30.96 21.25
C LEU A 235 22.73 29.45 21.49
N VAL A 236 23.92 28.88 21.36
CA VAL A 236 24.18 27.45 21.63
C VAL A 236 23.85 27.10 23.09
N LYS A 237 24.28 27.93 24.06
CA LYS A 237 23.97 27.73 25.48
C LYS A 237 22.47 27.81 25.77
N LEU A 238 21.76 28.77 25.15
CA LEU A 238 20.31 28.90 25.32
C LEU A 238 19.55 27.69 24.74
N LEU A 239 20.01 27.15 23.61
CA LEU A 239 19.42 25.94 23.02
C LEU A 239 19.65 24.71 23.89
N GLN A 240 20.89 24.51 24.37
CA GLN A 240 21.23 23.38 25.25
C GLN A 240 20.50 23.42 26.60
N GLN A 241 20.20 24.62 27.11
CA GLN A 241 19.41 24.80 28.34
C GLN A 241 17.94 24.40 28.17
N LEU A 242 17.36 24.57 26.96
CA LEU A 242 15.98 24.15 26.68
C LEU A 242 15.89 22.70 26.25
N ASP A 243 16.83 22.23 25.44
CA ASP A 243 16.90 20.85 24.99
C ASP A 243 18.37 20.42 24.79
N PRO A 244 18.90 19.47 25.59
CA PRO A 244 20.26 18.98 25.45
C PRO A 244 20.48 18.22 24.12
N ASN A 245 19.40 17.75 23.47
CA ASN A 245 19.47 17.03 22.19
C ASN A 245 19.25 17.93 20.96
N ALA A 246 19.06 19.24 21.14
CA ALA A 246 18.77 20.20 20.07
C ALA A 246 19.75 20.18 18.88
N LEU A 247 21.01 19.83 19.14
CA LEU A 247 22.12 19.82 18.17
C LEU A 247 22.49 18.40 17.72
N ASN A 248 21.78 17.39 18.22
CA ASN A 248 21.92 16.01 17.76
C ASN A 248 20.92 15.75 16.63
N GLU A 249 21.27 14.86 15.69
CA GLU A 249 20.42 14.53 14.53
C GLU A 249 19.01 14.07 14.92
N THR A 250 18.83 13.63 16.17
CA THR A 250 17.63 12.98 16.72
C THR A 250 16.41 13.89 16.90
N THR A 251 16.55 15.21 17.09
CA THR A 251 15.41 16.06 17.53
C THR A 251 14.80 16.95 16.45
N THR A 252 15.33 16.91 15.22
CA THR A 252 14.87 17.82 14.15
C THR A 252 13.79 17.22 13.23
N GLU A 253 13.37 15.98 13.49
CA GLU A 253 12.25 15.32 12.81
C GLU A 253 10.94 15.59 13.55
N THR A 254 10.11 16.48 13.02
CA THR A 254 8.68 16.47 13.38
C THR A 254 7.82 16.73 12.15
N THR A 255 7.26 15.67 11.58
CA THR A 255 5.82 15.37 11.53
C THR A 255 5.62 13.92 11.03
N PRO A 256 4.63 13.12 11.49
CA PRO A 256 3.80 13.15 12.71
C PRO A 256 4.25 12.06 13.73
N GLN A 257 3.49 11.98 14.82
CA GLN A 257 3.55 11.01 15.92
C GLN A 257 4.11 9.61 15.56
N ASN A 258 4.95 9.08 16.45
CA ASN A 258 5.42 7.68 16.49
C ASN A 258 6.28 7.20 15.32
N LEU A 259 7.23 8.00 14.87
CA LEU A 259 8.29 7.54 13.98
C LEU A 259 9.57 7.40 14.83
N GLY A 260 9.72 6.21 15.42
CA GLY A 260 10.98 5.84 16.06
C GLY A 260 12.11 6.05 15.08
N ALA A 261 13.17 6.71 15.55
CA ALA A 261 14.43 6.90 14.85
C ALA A 261 15.06 5.54 14.49
N THR A 262 14.58 4.91 13.42
CA THR A 262 15.14 3.68 12.89
C THR A 262 15.56 3.96 11.46
N ASN A 263 16.87 4.22 11.31
CA ASN A 263 17.66 4.11 10.09
C ASN A 263 16.90 4.45 8.80
N ILE A 264 17.00 5.71 8.35
CA ILE A 264 16.61 6.07 6.99
C ILE A 264 17.36 5.13 6.04
N PRO A 265 16.67 4.26 5.29
CA PRO A 265 17.34 3.32 4.42
C PRO A 265 18.07 4.11 3.33
N ASN A 266 19.34 3.80 3.10
CA ASN A 266 20.13 4.41 2.02
C ASN A 266 19.97 3.63 0.70
N THR A 267 19.52 2.38 0.78
CA THR A 267 19.38 1.46 -0.35
C THR A 267 18.10 0.65 -0.23
N ILE A 268 17.44 0.40 -1.35
CA ILE A 268 16.34 -0.56 -1.44
C ILE A 268 16.77 -1.75 -2.29
N ASN A 269 16.46 -2.95 -1.82
CA ASN A 269 16.71 -4.19 -2.54
C ASN A 269 15.38 -4.67 -3.12
N TRP A 270 15.30 -4.78 -4.45
CA TRP A 270 14.14 -5.26 -5.19
C TRP A 270 14.55 -6.42 -6.10
N ARG A 271 14.17 -7.65 -5.73
CA ARG A 271 14.62 -8.89 -6.38
C ARG A 271 16.15 -8.93 -6.50
N SER A 272 16.71 -9.00 -7.71
CA SER A 272 18.15 -8.98 -7.97
C SER A 272 18.71 -7.56 -8.18
N MET A 273 17.91 -6.51 -8.03
CA MET A 273 18.31 -5.12 -8.21
C MET A 273 18.48 -4.43 -6.88
N THR A 274 19.55 -3.65 -6.73
CA THR A 274 19.80 -2.78 -5.59
C THR A 274 19.81 -1.35 -6.09
N ALA A 275 18.92 -0.51 -5.58
CA ALA A 275 18.82 0.89 -5.96
C ALA A 275 19.14 1.80 -4.78
N ASN A 276 19.93 2.85 -5.03
CA ASN A 276 20.22 3.85 -4.02
C ASN A 276 19.02 4.79 -3.87
N ILE A 277 18.73 5.21 -2.64
CA ILE A 277 17.66 6.17 -2.39
C ILE A 277 18.20 7.57 -2.69
N VAL A 278 17.84 8.07 -3.87
CA VAL A 278 18.33 9.35 -4.43
C VAL A 278 17.74 10.56 -3.70
N ASP A 279 16.57 10.40 -3.09
CA ASP A 279 15.80 11.48 -2.46
C ASP A 279 15.54 11.22 -0.97
N ALA A 280 15.91 12.19 -0.13
CA ALA A 280 15.69 12.13 1.32
C ALA A 280 14.20 11.98 1.70
N SER A 281 13.28 12.58 0.94
CA SER A 281 11.85 12.47 1.19
C SER A 281 11.31 11.07 0.91
N VAL A 282 11.85 10.38 -0.09
CA VAL A 282 11.56 8.96 -0.35
C VAL A 282 12.10 8.10 0.78
N GLY A 283 13.32 8.37 1.25
CA GLY A 283 13.91 7.68 2.40
C GLY A 283 13.10 7.84 3.69
N GLN A 284 12.64 9.05 3.99
CA GLN A 284 11.78 9.33 5.16
C GLN A 284 10.43 8.60 5.06
N ALA A 285 9.79 8.63 3.90
CA ALA A 285 8.52 7.94 3.70
C ALA A 285 8.68 6.40 3.79
N LEU A 286 9.79 5.85 3.28
CA LEU A 286 10.12 4.44 3.45
C LEU A 286 10.40 4.05 4.91
N ALA A 287 11.07 4.91 5.67
CA ALA A 287 11.26 4.70 7.10
C ALA A 287 9.92 4.66 7.85
N ALA A 288 8.95 5.48 7.43
CA ALA A 288 7.60 5.45 7.99
C ALA A 288 6.83 4.16 7.66
N VAL A 289 7.03 3.60 6.47
CA VAL A 289 6.50 2.27 6.15
C VAL A 289 7.15 1.20 7.03
N ALA A 290 8.48 1.24 7.18
CA ALA A 290 9.24 0.28 7.97
C ALA A 290 8.88 0.31 9.47
N SER A 291 8.45 1.46 10.02
CA SER A 291 7.96 1.54 11.40
C SER A 291 6.50 1.06 11.54
N ALA A 292 5.66 1.26 10.52
CA ALA A 292 4.26 0.86 10.55
C ALA A 292 4.05 -0.65 10.32
N GLU A 293 4.92 -1.30 9.54
CA GLU A 293 4.91 -2.76 9.31
C GLU A 293 4.93 -3.62 10.58
N PRO A 294 5.87 -3.42 11.53
CA PRO A 294 5.91 -4.18 12.76
C PRO A 294 4.69 -3.91 13.64
N GLU A 295 4.18 -2.68 13.69
CA GLU A 295 2.95 -2.33 14.43
C GLU A 295 1.75 -3.11 13.90
N LEU A 296 1.59 -3.19 12.58
CA LEU A 296 0.55 -4.00 11.93
C LEU A 296 0.71 -5.48 12.29
N SER A 297 1.93 -6.00 12.17
CA SER A 297 2.20 -7.42 12.46
C SER A 297 1.91 -7.77 13.94
N ALA A 298 2.24 -6.87 14.86
CA ALA A 298 1.98 -7.01 16.29
C ALA A 298 0.49 -6.97 16.58
N TYR A 299 -0.24 -6.02 15.99
CA TYR A 299 -1.70 -5.89 16.16
C TYR A 299 -2.46 -7.13 15.65
N LEU A 300 -2.06 -7.67 14.49
CA LEU A 300 -2.68 -8.86 13.92
C LEU A 300 -2.42 -10.11 14.76
N LYS A 301 -1.22 -10.23 15.37
CA LYS A 301 -0.87 -11.32 16.28
C LYS A 301 -1.61 -11.22 17.61
N SER A 302 -1.76 -10.02 18.17
CA SER A 302 -2.46 -9.82 19.45
C SER A 302 -3.97 -9.97 19.35
N ASN A 303 -4.55 -9.72 18.18
CA ASN A 303 -6.01 -9.67 17.97
C ASN A 303 -6.51 -10.63 16.87
N PRO A 304 -6.30 -11.96 16.99
CA PRO A 304 -6.71 -12.91 15.95
C PRO A 304 -8.24 -13.01 15.78
N SER A 305 -9.00 -12.81 16.87
CA SER A 305 -10.47 -12.91 16.91
C SER A 305 -11.21 -11.56 16.76
N ALA A 306 -10.49 -10.47 16.48
CA ALA A 306 -11.14 -9.17 16.26
C ALA A 306 -12.04 -9.20 15.01
N LEU A 307 -13.00 -8.27 14.95
CA LEU A 307 -13.89 -8.13 13.80
C LEU A 307 -13.06 -7.91 12.53
N THR A 308 -13.50 -8.53 11.43
CA THR A 308 -12.84 -8.44 10.12
C THR A 308 -12.58 -6.99 9.69
N ARG A 309 -13.52 -6.10 9.99
CA ARG A 309 -13.41 -4.66 9.68
C ARG A 309 -12.30 -3.97 10.49
N ASP A 310 -12.15 -4.30 11.77
CA ASP A 310 -11.16 -3.67 12.64
C ASP A 310 -9.75 -4.17 12.30
N ARG A 311 -9.63 -5.46 11.95
CA ARG A 311 -8.38 -6.03 11.39
C ARG A 311 -8.00 -5.37 10.06
N ALA A 312 -8.98 -5.07 9.20
CA ALA A 312 -8.73 -4.33 7.96
C ALA A 312 -8.38 -2.86 8.20
N GLY A 313 -8.90 -2.23 9.26
CA GLY A 313 -8.54 -0.87 9.67
C GLY A 313 -7.10 -0.75 10.17
N ALA A 314 -6.53 -1.81 10.75
CA ALA A 314 -5.12 -1.82 11.16
C ALA A 314 -4.14 -1.61 9.99
N TYR A 315 -4.54 -1.96 8.76
CA TYR A 315 -3.74 -1.72 7.56
C TYR A 315 -3.72 -0.24 7.14
N ASP A 316 -4.64 0.59 7.61
CA ASP A 316 -4.79 1.97 7.13
C ASP A 316 -3.51 2.80 7.40
N ASN A 317 -2.84 2.60 8.54
CA ASN A 317 -1.57 3.29 8.85
C ASN A 317 -0.45 2.95 7.85
N VAL A 318 -0.25 1.65 7.58
CA VAL A 318 0.76 1.18 6.60
C VAL A 318 0.40 1.64 5.19
N LEU A 319 -0.90 1.66 4.85
CA LEU A 319 -1.38 2.12 3.56
C LEU A 319 -1.17 3.62 3.35
N ILE A 320 -1.39 4.44 4.36
CA ILE A 320 -1.11 5.89 4.31
C ILE A 320 0.39 6.11 4.13
N ALA A 321 1.22 5.48 4.96
CA ALA A 321 2.68 5.60 4.85
C ALA A 321 3.22 5.14 3.49
N SER A 322 2.71 4.02 2.95
CA SER A 322 3.14 3.51 1.64
C SER A 322 2.60 4.35 0.48
N GLN A 323 1.43 4.97 0.62
CA GLN A 323 0.91 5.93 -0.35
C GLN A 323 1.78 7.19 -0.39
N ASP A 324 2.16 7.71 0.77
CA ASP A 324 3.06 8.86 0.89
C ASP A 324 4.43 8.55 0.25
N ALA A 325 4.95 7.34 0.43
CA ALA A 325 6.17 6.89 -0.24
C ALA A 325 6.01 6.83 -1.77
N ALA A 326 4.88 6.30 -2.27
CA ALA A 326 4.60 6.25 -3.70
C ALA A 326 4.49 7.66 -4.30
N ASP A 327 3.82 8.59 -3.61
CA ASP A 327 3.68 9.97 -4.05
C ASP A 327 5.01 10.74 -3.97
N ALA A 328 5.85 10.48 -2.96
CA ALA A 328 7.20 11.02 -2.88
C ALA A 328 8.07 10.56 -4.06
N THR A 329 8.03 9.26 -4.41
CA THR A 329 8.77 8.76 -5.58
C THR A 329 8.26 9.36 -6.89
N ARG A 330 6.94 9.53 -7.05
CA ARG A 330 6.35 10.17 -8.24
C ARG A 330 6.81 11.62 -8.38
N ARG A 331 6.78 12.40 -7.29
CA ARG A 331 7.28 13.79 -7.29
C ARG A 331 8.76 13.86 -7.64
N ALA A 332 9.59 12.97 -7.08
CA ALA A 332 11.02 12.92 -7.40
C ALA A 332 11.27 12.61 -8.89
N ILE A 333 10.48 11.70 -9.49
CA ILE A 333 10.52 11.40 -10.92
C ILE A 333 10.12 12.63 -11.76
N GLU A 334 8.97 13.25 -11.46
CA GLU A 334 8.47 14.43 -12.18
C GLU A 334 9.47 15.59 -12.13
N GLU A 335 10.22 15.74 -11.03
CA GLU A 335 11.26 16.76 -10.90
C GLU A 335 12.48 16.45 -11.78
N LEU A 336 12.97 15.21 -11.82
CA LEU A 336 14.06 14.84 -12.74
C LEU A 336 13.63 14.93 -14.21
N GLU A 337 12.37 14.61 -14.52
CA GLU A 337 11.81 14.79 -15.86
C GLU A 337 11.75 16.27 -16.26
N LYS A 338 11.39 17.18 -15.34
CA LYS A 338 11.45 18.64 -15.55
C LYS A 338 12.87 19.14 -15.76
N GLU A 339 13.85 18.55 -15.09
CA GLU A 339 15.27 18.82 -15.29
C GLU A 339 15.82 18.29 -16.63
N ARG A 340 15.01 17.53 -17.39
CA ARG A 340 15.40 16.85 -18.64
C ARG A 340 16.58 15.88 -18.43
N VAL A 341 16.63 15.24 -17.26
CA VAL A 341 17.58 14.15 -17.01
C VAL A 341 17.24 12.97 -17.92
N ASP A 342 18.25 12.40 -18.56
CA ASP A 342 18.08 11.27 -19.46
C ASP A 342 17.71 9.98 -18.68
N GLU A 343 16.92 9.10 -19.28
CA GLU A 343 16.51 7.81 -18.70
C GLU A 343 17.70 6.86 -18.52
N GLY A 344 18.84 7.15 -19.17
CA GLY A 344 20.11 6.46 -18.99
C GLY A 344 20.86 6.83 -17.70
N ASP A 345 20.49 7.91 -16.99
CA ASP A 345 21.16 8.33 -15.75
C ASP A 345 20.88 7.34 -14.61
N ASN A 346 21.93 6.95 -13.89
CA ASN A 346 21.84 6.10 -12.71
C ASN A 346 20.80 6.61 -11.70
N ARG A 347 20.67 7.93 -11.52
CA ARG A 347 19.68 8.53 -10.60
C ARG A 347 18.25 8.25 -11.03
N MET A 348 17.99 8.32 -12.34
CA MET A 348 16.66 8.04 -12.88
C MET A 348 16.35 6.55 -12.80
N GLN A 349 17.32 5.70 -13.14
CA GLN A 349 17.19 4.25 -13.05
C GLN A 349 16.93 3.78 -11.61
N ASP A 350 17.70 4.28 -10.66
CA ASP A 350 17.51 4.03 -9.23
C ASP A 350 16.08 4.43 -8.81
N LEU A 351 15.60 5.61 -9.21
CA LEU A 351 14.23 6.04 -8.91
C LEU A 351 13.14 5.20 -9.59
N ARG A 352 13.36 4.68 -10.81
CA ARG A 352 12.41 3.76 -11.46
C ARG A 352 12.34 2.43 -10.70
N VAL A 353 13.47 1.92 -10.22
CA VAL A 353 13.52 0.70 -9.39
C VAL A 353 12.86 0.92 -8.03
N THR A 354 13.17 2.04 -7.35
CA THR A 354 12.48 2.38 -6.08
C THR A 354 10.98 2.53 -6.30
N SER A 355 10.54 3.17 -7.38
CA SER A 355 9.13 3.34 -7.72
C SER A 355 8.43 2.00 -7.97
N LEU A 356 9.06 1.07 -8.69
CA LEU A 356 8.51 -0.27 -8.90
C LEU A 356 8.34 -1.02 -7.57
N ALA A 357 9.37 -0.98 -6.71
CA ALA A 357 9.35 -1.65 -5.41
C ALA A 357 8.28 -1.07 -4.47
N VAL A 358 8.20 0.26 -4.38
CA VAL A 358 7.23 0.97 -3.52
C VAL A 358 5.80 0.74 -4.00
N ASN A 359 5.54 0.84 -5.31
CA ASN A 359 4.20 0.60 -5.84
C ASN A 359 3.79 -0.87 -5.72
N TYR A 360 4.72 -1.82 -5.90
CA TYR A 360 4.42 -3.23 -5.64
C TYR A 360 4.06 -3.44 -4.15
N ALA A 361 4.84 -2.88 -3.22
CA ALA A 361 4.54 -2.97 -1.80
C ALA A 361 3.18 -2.35 -1.45
N LEU A 362 2.87 -1.17 -1.99
CA LEU A 362 1.56 -0.51 -1.84
C LEU A 362 0.41 -1.43 -2.30
N VAL A 363 0.51 -1.99 -3.51
CA VAL A 363 -0.51 -2.93 -4.02
C VAL A 363 -0.57 -4.18 -3.15
N SER A 364 0.57 -4.65 -2.66
CA SER A 364 0.67 -5.80 -1.76
C SER A 364 -0.09 -5.60 -0.46
N TRP A 365 0.04 -4.42 0.17
CA TRP A 365 -0.71 -4.05 1.37
C TRP A 365 -2.21 -3.86 1.09
N ARG A 366 -2.57 -3.27 -0.06
CA ARG A 366 -3.98 -3.11 -0.47
C ARG A 366 -4.66 -4.47 -0.67
N VAL A 367 -3.98 -5.40 -1.33
CA VAL A 367 -4.44 -6.78 -1.50
C VAL A 367 -4.53 -7.47 -0.15
N GLY A 368 -3.55 -7.29 0.73
CA GLY A 368 -3.58 -7.78 2.12
C GLY A 368 -4.84 -7.37 2.89
N ARG A 369 -5.17 -6.06 2.87
CA ARG A 369 -6.40 -5.54 3.47
C ARG A 369 -7.66 -6.18 2.87
N ASN A 370 -7.72 -6.31 1.55
CA ASN A 370 -8.85 -6.94 0.86
C ASN A 370 -8.99 -8.43 1.21
N ARG A 371 -7.87 -9.17 1.30
CA ARG A 371 -7.85 -10.58 1.75
C ARG A 371 -8.44 -10.71 3.15
N VAL A 372 -8.03 -9.83 4.08
CA VAL A 372 -8.61 -9.79 5.43
C VAL A 372 -10.11 -9.53 5.38
N LEU A 373 -10.58 -8.55 4.59
CA LEU A 373 -12.01 -8.24 4.44
C LEU A 373 -12.86 -9.40 3.89
N ILE A 374 -12.29 -10.19 2.96
CA ILE A 374 -12.98 -11.35 2.37
C ILE A 374 -13.18 -12.48 3.41
N GLY A 375 -12.21 -12.66 4.29
CA GLY A 375 -12.24 -13.58 5.43
C GLY A 375 -11.13 -14.63 5.40
N SER A 376 -11.27 -15.68 6.20
CA SER A 376 -10.30 -16.78 6.28
C SER A 376 -10.08 -17.46 4.93
N GLU A 377 -8.83 -17.89 4.66
CA GLU A 377 -8.47 -18.61 3.43
C GLU A 377 -8.88 -17.87 2.15
N ASP A 378 -8.76 -16.54 2.15
CA ASP A 378 -9.13 -15.66 1.03
C ASP A 378 -10.56 -15.88 0.51
N GLY A 379 -11.49 -16.33 1.37
CA GLY A 379 -12.87 -16.59 0.97
C GLY A 379 -13.09 -17.85 0.15
N ARG A 380 -12.11 -18.77 0.12
CA ARG A 380 -12.20 -20.11 -0.46
C ARG A 380 -13.40 -20.91 0.09
N LEU A 381 -13.69 -20.74 1.37
CA LEU A 381 -14.87 -21.33 2.02
C LEU A 381 -15.99 -20.30 2.16
N PHE A 382 -17.20 -20.69 1.80
CA PHE A 382 -18.42 -19.92 2.02
C PHE A 382 -19.17 -20.49 3.24
N GLY A 383 -18.76 -20.08 4.45
CA GLY A 383 -19.40 -20.51 5.69
C GLY A 383 -20.70 -19.74 5.98
N GLU A 384 -21.66 -20.38 6.66
CA GLU A 384 -22.87 -19.69 7.14
C GLU A 384 -22.49 -18.63 8.19
N LYS A 385 -22.93 -17.39 8.01
CA LYS A 385 -22.81 -16.40 9.09
C LYS A 385 -23.86 -16.79 10.13
N LYS A 386 -23.44 -17.19 11.34
CA LYS A 386 -24.36 -17.27 12.48
C LYS A 386 -24.93 -15.87 12.69
N ALA A 387 -26.25 -15.72 12.51
CA ALA A 387 -26.91 -14.45 12.81
C ALA A 387 -26.57 -14.07 14.27
N LYS A 388 -26.14 -12.82 14.49
CA LYS A 388 -25.98 -12.31 15.86
C LYS A 388 -27.31 -12.54 16.57
N SER A 389 -27.29 -13.29 17.66
CA SER A 389 -28.47 -13.48 18.51
C SER A 389 -28.97 -12.10 18.92
N SER A 390 -30.05 -11.63 18.30
CA SER A 390 -30.80 -10.54 18.90
C SER A 390 -31.35 -11.06 20.22
N LYS A 391 -31.41 -10.22 21.26
CA LYS A 391 -31.79 -10.56 22.64
C LYS A 391 -33.22 -11.11 22.82
N ARG A 392 -33.87 -11.61 21.78
CA ARG A 392 -35.13 -12.37 21.86
C ARG A 392 -34.85 -13.83 21.54
N ALA A 393 -34.54 -14.59 22.60
CA ALA A 393 -34.40 -16.03 22.55
C ALA A 393 -35.73 -16.68 22.16
N ARG A 394 -35.82 -17.31 20.98
CA ARG A 394 -36.45 -18.64 20.79
C ARG A 394 -36.32 -19.32 19.41
N ASP A 395 -35.39 -18.93 18.53
CA ASP A 395 -35.13 -19.70 17.29
C ASP A 395 -33.63 -19.76 17.00
N GLN A 396 -32.96 -20.82 17.45
CA GLN A 396 -31.49 -20.99 17.33
C GLN A 396 -31.00 -21.58 16.00
N HIS A 397 -31.87 -21.76 15.00
CA HIS A 397 -31.50 -22.40 13.72
C HIS A 397 -32.10 -21.74 12.47
N LYS A 398 -32.18 -20.40 12.41
CA LYS A 398 -32.53 -19.72 11.16
C LYS A 398 -31.27 -19.46 10.34
N SER A 399 -31.02 -20.34 9.36
CA SER A 399 -29.98 -20.17 8.35
C SER A 399 -30.15 -18.82 7.64
N GLU A 400 -29.04 -18.20 7.24
CA GLU A 400 -29.04 -16.92 6.54
C GLU A 400 -29.96 -16.95 5.30
N PRO A 401 -30.86 -15.97 5.08
CA PRO A 401 -31.75 -15.97 3.93
C PRO A 401 -30.94 -15.93 2.62
N ARG A 402 -31.41 -16.63 1.57
CA ARG A 402 -30.71 -16.72 0.26
C ARG A 402 -30.31 -15.35 -0.30
N GLY A 403 -31.16 -14.33 -0.14
CA GLY A 403 -30.85 -12.96 -0.57
C GLY A 403 -29.64 -12.34 0.12
N SER A 404 -29.47 -12.57 1.44
CA SER A 404 -28.31 -12.08 2.21
C SER A 404 -27.03 -12.82 1.82
N GLN A 405 -27.13 -14.14 1.56
CA GLN A 405 -26.00 -14.92 1.06
C GLN A 405 -25.52 -14.42 -0.31
N LEU A 406 -26.45 -14.11 -1.23
CA LEU A 406 -26.14 -13.55 -2.53
C LEU A 406 -25.53 -12.14 -2.43
N ALA A 407 -26.04 -11.29 -1.53
CA ALA A 407 -25.45 -9.97 -1.28
C ALA A 407 -24.00 -10.07 -0.80
N ARG A 408 -23.71 -10.97 0.14
CA ARG A 408 -22.35 -11.22 0.64
C ARG A 408 -21.41 -11.77 -0.43
N LEU A 409 -21.91 -12.63 -1.33
CA LEU A 409 -21.13 -13.09 -2.48
C LEU A 409 -20.81 -11.94 -3.45
N ARG A 410 -21.77 -11.05 -3.70
CA ARG A 410 -21.56 -9.84 -4.51
C ARG A 410 -20.51 -8.92 -3.89
N GLU A 411 -20.57 -8.67 -2.59
CA GLU A 411 -19.55 -7.89 -1.86
C GLU A 411 -18.15 -8.51 -2.04
N ARG A 412 -18.02 -9.84 -1.91
CA ARG A 412 -16.75 -10.54 -2.17
C ARG A 412 -16.26 -10.38 -3.60
N VAL A 413 -17.15 -10.47 -4.59
CA VAL A 413 -16.81 -10.29 -6.01
C VAL A 413 -16.26 -8.90 -6.28
N VAL A 414 -16.86 -7.85 -5.69
CA VAL A 414 -16.36 -6.47 -5.80
C VAL A 414 -14.94 -6.35 -5.23
N LEU A 415 -14.66 -6.99 -4.08
CA LEU A 415 -13.30 -7.01 -3.51
C LEU A 415 -12.30 -7.74 -4.43
N TYR A 416 -12.68 -8.88 -5.03
CA TYR A 416 -11.81 -9.56 -6.00
C TYR A 416 -11.55 -8.69 -7.23
N ASP A 417 -12.56 -8.03 -7.78
CA ASP A 417 -12.39 -7.14 -8.93
C ASP A 417 -11.44 -5.99 -8.61
N SER A 418 -11.56 -5.39 -7.42
CA SER A 418 -10.60 -4.39 -6.94
C SER A 418 -9.18 -4.95 -6.78
N THR A 419 -9.01 -6.18 -6.29
CA THR A 419 -7.67 -6.81 -6.20
C THR A 419 -7.07 -7.09 -7.58
N ILE A 420 -7.86 -7.58 -8.53
CA ILE A 420 -7.40 -7.87 -9.89
C ILE A 420 -6.97 -6.58 -10.58
N GLN A 421 -7.78 -5.51 -10.48
CA GLN A 421 -7.42 -4.20 -11.02
C GLN A 421 -6.13 -3.65 -10.39
N SER A 422 -5.96 -3.82 -9.08
CA SER A 422 -4.74 -3.38 -8.40
C SER A 422 -3.51 -4.16 -8.88
N ILE A 423 -3.64 -5.47 -9.09
CA ILE A 423 -2.56 -6.31 -9.64
C ILE A 423 -2.24 -5.92 -11.09
N ASP A 424 -3.25 -5.62 -11.91
CA ASP A 424 -3.06 -5.19 -13.30
C ASP A 424 -2.31 -3.85 -13.37
N SER A 425 -2.55 -2.92 -12.42
CA SER A 425 -1.80 -1.66 -12.36
C SER A 425 -0.28 -1.82 -12.13
N ILE A 426 0.18 -2.94 -11.56
CA ILE A 426 1.62 -3.23 -11.40
C ILE A 426 2.29 -3.39 -12.78
N LYS A 427 1.58 -3.97 -13.75
CA LYS A 427 2.11 -4.20 -15.11
C LYS A 427 2.23 -2.92 -15.92
N GLU A 428 1.45 -1.90 -15.58
CA GLU A 428 1.50 -0.57 -16.20
C GLU A 428 2.75 0.23 -15.77
N LEU A 429 3.41 -0.17 -14.68
CA LEU A 429 4.62 0.49 -14.19
C LEU A 429 5.80 0.25 -15.12
N ARG A 430 6.56 1.31 -15.40
CA ARG A 430 7.76 1.21 -16.23
C ARG A 430 8.81 0.31 -15.56
N GLY A 431 9.37 -0.62 -16.34
CA GLY A 431 10.35 -1.58 -15.87
C GLY A 431 9.76 -2.90 -15.36
N ALA A 432 8.47 -2.96 -15.04
CA ALA A 432 7.81 -4.19 -14.59
C ALA A 432 7.85 -5.31 -15.66
N MET A 433 7.57 -4.95 -16.93
CA MET A 433 7.51 -5.90 -18.04
C MET A 433 8.88 -6.39 -18.53
N ARG A 434 10.00 -5.91 -17.97
CA ARG A 434 11.35 -6.32 -18.38
C ARG A 434 11.75 -7.68 -17.79
N ASP A 435 11.24 -8.04 -16.62
CA ASP A 435 11.52 -9.32 -15.96
C ASP A 435 10.39 -10.32 -16.25
N GLU A 436 10.63 -11.26 -17.17
CA GLU A 436 9.65 -12.30 -17.51
C GLU A 436 9.25 -13.16 -16.31
N SER A 437 10.19 -13.41 -15.38
CA SER A 437 9.92 -14.22 -14.20
C SER A 437 8.94 -13.51 -13.26
N PHE A 438 9.10 -12.19 -13.13
CA PHE A 438 8.19 -11.34 -12.36
C PHE A 438 6.80 -11.26 -13.00
N VAL A 439 6.72 -11.07 -14.32
CA VAL A 439 5.43 -11.04 -15.03
C VAL A 439 4.68 -12.35 -14.87
N ARG A 440 5.35 -13.50 -15.06
CA ARG A 440 4.76 -14.83 -14.84
C ARG A 440 4.25 -15.01 -13.41
N GLU A 441 5.01 -14.55 -12.42
CA GLU A 441 4.61 -14.60 -11.02
C GLU A 441 3.36 -13.75 -10.76
N VAL A 442 3.35 -12.50 -11.22
CA VAL A 442 2.20 -11.58 -11.11
C VAL A 442 0.97 -12.14 -11.82
N ASP A 443 1.13 -12.75 -12.99
CA ASP A 443 0.06 -13.44 -13.72
C ASP A 443 -0.47 -14.66 -12.96
N GLY A 444 0.40 -15.43 -12.32
CA GLY A 444 0.00 -16.54 -11.44
C GLY A 444 -0.84 -16.05 -10.25
N LYS A 445 -0.37 -14.99 -9.56
CA LYS A 445 -1.10 -14.36 -8.45
C LYS A 445 -2.44 -13.78 -8.90
N ARG A 446 -2.50 -13.18 -10.09
CA ARG A 446 -3.74 -12.69 -10.71
C ARG A 446 -4.71 -13.84 -11.02
N ALA A 447 -4.22 -14.94 -11.58
CA ALA A 447 -5.03 -16.11 -11.90
C ALA A 447 -5.67 -16.74 -10.65
N TYR A 448 -4.97 -16.73 -9.51
CA TYR A 448 -5.52 -17.16 -8.22
C TYR A 448 -6.76 -16.37 -7.79
N PHE A 449 -6.67 -15.03 -7.77
CA PHE A 449 -7.82 -14.19 -7.38
C PHE A 449 -8.95 -14.24 -8.43
N GLN A 450 -8.64 -14.41 -9.71
CA GLN A 450 -9.66 -14.70 -10.73
C GLN A 450 -10.35 -16.06 -10.49
N ALA A 451 -9.62 -17.10 -10.12
CA ALA A 451 -10.20 -18.40 -9.80
C ALA A 451 -11.14 -18.31 -8.58
N LEU A 452 -10.76 -17.58 -7.54
CA LEU A 452 -11.61 -17.31 -6.37
C LEU A 452 -12.86 -16.49 -6.70
N ARG A 453 -12.74 -15.51 -7.61
CA ARG A 453 -13.89 -14.77 -8.15
C ARG A 453 -14.86 -15.72 -8.87
N CYS A 454 -14.35 -16.51 -9.81
CA CYS A 454 -15.17 -17.48 -10.55
C CYS A 454 -15.83 -18.49 -9.61
N LEU A 455 -15.13 -18.95 -8.57
CA LEU A 455 -15.69 -19.82 -7.52
C LEU A 455 -16.87 -19.17 -6.79
N ASN A 456 -16.72 -17.92 -6.32
CA ASN A 456 -17.79 -17.24 -5.58
C ASN A 456 -19.00 -16.94 -6.47
N ILE A 457 -18.80 -16.63 -7.75
CA ILE A 457 -19.89 -16.48 -8.72
C ILE A 457 -20.55 -17.84 -8.99
N ALA A 458 -19.79 -18.92 -9.14
CA ALA A 458 -20.34 -20.26 -9.31
C ALA A 458 -21.20 -20.71 -8.12
N ILE A 459 -20.78 -20.38 -6.89
CA ILE A 459 -21.58 -20.63 -5.68
C ILE A 459 -22.91 -19.87 -5.76
N SER A 460 -22.93 -18.64 -6.28
CA SER A 460 -24.18 -17.87 -6.45
C SER A 460 -25.15 -18.54 -7.43
N HIS A 461 -24.66 -19.05 -8.57
CA HIS A 461 -25.49 -19.82 -9.52
C HIS A 461 -25.95 -21.17 -8.93
N ALA A 462 -25.10 -21.82 -8.13
CA ALA A 462 -25.47 -23.04 -7.42
C ALA A 462 -26.62 -22.81 -6.42
N LEU A 463 -26.63 -21.66 -5.73
CA LEU A 463 -27.73 -21.27 -4.83
C LEU A 463 -29.05 -20.97 -5.59
N LEU A 464 -28.95 -20.56 -6.86
CA LEU A 464 -30.08 -20.36 -7.76
C LEU A 464 -30.51 -21.63 -8.50
N SER A 465 -29.90 -22.78 -8.22
CA SER A 465 -30.13 -24.07 -8.91
C SER A 465 -29.76 -24.08 -10.40
N GLU A 466 -28.95 -23.12 -10.85
CA GLU A 466 -28.42 -23.05 -12.21
C GLU A 466 -27.09 -23.82 -12.31
N HIS A 467 -27.17 -25.16 -12.30
CA HIS A 467 -25.98 -26.01 -12.21
C HIS A 467 -25.08 -25.98 -13.46
N VAL A 468 -25.65 -25.71 -14.65
CA VAL A 468 -24.88 -25.62 -15.91
C VAL A 468 -23.96 -24.40 -15.90
N ASN A 469 -24.50 -23.23 -15.52
CA ASN A 469 -23.73 -21.99 -15.40
C ASN A 469 -22.66 -22.12 -14.31
N ALA A 470 -23.01 -22.73 -13.17
CA ALA A 470 -22.05 -23.01 -12.10
C ALA A 470 -20.91 -23.94 -12.58
N LEU A 471 -21.21 -25.00 -13.34
CA LEU A 471 -20.20 -25.91 -13.88
C LEU A 471 -19.24 -25.19 -14.82
N ALA A 472 -19.74 -24.37 -15.74
CA ALA A 472 -18.91 -23.62 -16.68
C ALA A 472 -17.91 -22.70 -15.96
N LEU A 473 -18.37 -22.00 -14.93
CA LEU A 473 -17.53 -21.12 -14.11
C LEU A 473 -16.50 -21.90 -13.27
N LEU A 474 -16.88 -23.06 -12.72
CA LEU A 474 -15.97 -23.93 -11.97
C LEU A 474 -14.90 -24.55 -12.86
N ALA A 475 -15.25 -24.95 -14.09
CA ALA A 475 -14.28 -25.46 -15.06
C ALA A 475 -13.24 -24.39 -15.42
N ARG A 476 -13.69 -23.14 -15.64
CA ARG A 476 -12.78 -22.01 -15.87
C ARG A 476 -11.92 -21.70 -14.65
N ALA A 477 -12.49 -21.73 -13.45
CA ALA A 477 -11.74 -21.52 -12.21
C ALA A 477 -10.65 -22.58 -12.03
N LEU A 478 -10.92 -23.85 -12.38
CA LEU A 478 -9.97 -24.95 -12.30
C LEU A 478 -8.79 -24.77 -13.27
N GLU A 479 -9.04 -24.30 -14.49
CA GLU A 479 -8.00 -23.95 -15.46
C GLU A 479 -7.07 -22.85 -14.91
N LEU A 480 -7.66 -21.78 -14.37
CA LEU A 480 -6.93 -20.67 -13.75
C LEU A 480 -6.14 -21.10 -12.51
N ALA A 481 -6.69 -22.00 -11.68
CA ALA A 481 -5.99 -22.54 -10.53
C ALA A 481 -4.76 -23.37 -10.95
N LYS A 482 -4.87 -24.17 -12.02
CA LYS A 482 -3.71 -24.89 -12.59
C LYS A 482 -2.63 -23.95 -13.11
N GLN A 483 -3.03 -22.85 -13.77
CA GLN A 483 -2.10 -21.82 -14.23
C GLN A 483 -1.36 -21.15 -13.05
N CYS A 484 -2.07 -20.87 -11.95
CA CYS A 484 -1.47 -20.36 -10.72
C CYS A 484 -0.41 -21.35 -10.16
N SER A 485 -0.77 -22.62 -10.00
CA SER A 485 0.13 -23.65 -9.45
C SER A 485 1.40 -23.85 -10.29
N SER A 486 1.35 -23.63 -11.62
CA SER A 486 2.52 -23.68 -12.49
C SER A 486 3.42 -22.44 -12.43
N SER A 487 2.85 -21.28 -12.11
CA SER A 487 3.55 -19.99 -12.15
C SER A 487 4.11 -19.55 -10.79
N LEU A 488 3.66 -20.15 -9.69
CA LEU A 488 4.11 -19.78 -8.35
C LEU A 488 5.52 -20.34 -8.03
N PRO A 489 6.45 -19.51 -7.52
CA PRO A 489 7.75 -19.98 -7.06
C PRO A 489 7.62 -20.90 -5.83
N SER A 490 8.60 -21.78 -5.62
CA SER A 490 8.60 -22.75 -4.50
C SER A 490 8.92 -22.13 -3.14
N THR A 491 9.42 -20.90 -3.13
CA THR A 491 9.77 -20.14 -1.93
C THR A 491 8.52 -19.47 -1.34
N SER A 492 7.98 -20.06 -0.28
CA SER A 492 6.92 -19.43 0.51
C SER A 492 7.52 -18.53 1.59
N SER A 493 7.01 -17.30 1.71
CA SER A 493 7.15 -16.48 2.91
C SER A 493 6.59 -17.19 4.16
N ASP A 494 6.91 -16.68 5.35
CA ASP A 494 6.41 -17.27 6.60
C ASP A 494 4.88 -17.13 6.69
N PRO A 495 4.13 -18.22 6.99
CA PRO A 495 2.67 -18.18 7.13
C PRO A 495 2.17 -17.33 8.31
N SER A 496 3.09 -16.80 9.13
CA SER A 496 2.82 -15.96 10.30
C SER A 496 2.93 -14.45 10.00
N SER A 497 3.32 -14.03 8.80
CA SER A 497 3.35 -12.61 8.45
C SER A 497 1.92 -12.08 8.18
N ALA A 498 1.76 -10.76 8.23
CA ALA A 498 0.52 -10.13 7.80
C ALA A 498 0.19 -10.58 6.35
N PRO A 499 -1.09 -10.87 6.01
CA PRO A 499 -1.46 -11.16 4.64
C PRO A 499 -1.02 -10.04 3.69
N THR A 500 -0.28 -10.41 2.64
CA THR A 500 0.22 -9.55 1.55
C THR A 500 -0.28 -10.07 0.20
N LEU A 501 0.28 -9.61 -0.92
CA LEU A 501 0.01 -10.20 -2.24
C LEU A 501 0.61 -11.61 -2.41
N ASP A 502 1.50 -12.05 -1.52
CA ASP A 502 2.11 -13.37 -1.62
C ASP A 502 1.11 -14.48 -1.26
N ILE A 503 1.08 -15.50 -2.11
CA ILE A 503 0.17 -16.64 -2.01
C ILE A 503 1.03 -17.87 -1.73
N HIS A 504 0.71 -18.62 -0.67
CA HIS A 504 1.42 -19.85 -0.38
C HIS A 504 0.98 -20.95 -1.35
N LYS A 505 1.92 -21.79 -1.78
CA LYS A 505 1.64 -22.92 -2.66
C LYS A 505 0.59 -23.88 -2.08
N SER A 506 0.59 -24.07 -0.76
CA SER A 506 -0.44 -24.84 -0.06
C SER A 506 -1.86 -24.28 -0.25
N GLN A 507 -2.03 -22.96 -0.31
CA GLN A 507 -3.32 -22.31 -0.55
C GLN A 507 -3.78 -22.53 -2.00
N ALA A 508 -2.86 -22.43 -2.96
CA ALA A 508 -3.14 -22.69 -4.37
C ALA A 508 -3.52 -24.16 -4.61
N ASP A 509 -2.77 -25.12 -4.04
CA ASP A 509 -3.04 -26.55 -4.16
C ASP A 509 -4.38 -26.94 -3.49
N ALA A 510 -4.68 -26.33 -2.33
CA ALA A 510 -5.92 -26.56 -1.63
C ALA A 510 -7.13 -25.97 -2.37
N LEU A 511 -6.97 -24.83 -3.05
CA LEU A 511 -7.98 -24.27 -3.96
C LEU A 511 -8.19 -25.17 -5.17
N GLN A 512 -7.12 -25.65 -5.80
CA GLN A 512 -7.18 -26.56 -6.95
C GLN A 512 -7.93 -27.85 -6.60
N THR A 513 -7.61 -28.46 -5.46
CA THR A 513 -8.25 -29.70 -4.98
C THR A 513 -9.74 -29.48 -4.75
N GLN A 514 -10.12 -28.39 -4.10
CA GLN A 514 -11.54 -28.06 -3.87
C GLN A 514 -12.28 -27.81 -5.18
N LEU A 515 -11.67 -27.06 -6.12
CA LEU A 515 -12.28 -26.80 -7.42
C LEU A 515 -12.50 -28.10 -8.20
N GLN A 516 -11.53 -29.03 -8.17
CA GLN A 516 -11.67 -30.33 -8.81
C GLN A 516 -12.84 -31.14 -8.23
N GLN A 517 -12.98 -31.17 -6.89
CA GLN A 517 -14.11 -31.82 -6.23
C GLN A 517 -15.46 -31.17 -6.61
N LEU A 518 -15.52 -29.83 -6.65
CA LEU A 518 -16.73 -29.10 -7.02
C LEU A 518 -17.10 -29.31 -8.49
N VAL A 519 -16.12 -29.36 -9.40
CA VAL A 519 -16.36 -29.66 -10.82
C VAL A 519 -17.00 -31.05 -10.95
N TYR A 520 -16.44 -32.09 -10.33
CA TYR A 520 -17.03 -33.44 -10.39
C TYR A 520 -18.45 -33.48 -9.80
N ARG A 521 -18.67 -32.81 -8.67
CA ARG A 521 -20.01 -32.71 -8.06
C ARG A 521 -21.01 -32.05 -9.01
N HIS A 522 -20.66 -30.91 -9.59
CA HIS A 522 -21.57 -30.18 -10.48
C HIS A 522 -21.77 -30.91 -11.81
N GLN A 523 -20.77 -31.62 -12.30
CA GLN A 523 -20.90 -32.50 -13.47
C GLN A 523 -21.92 -33.60 -13.22
N ALA A 524 -21.82 -34.31 -12.09
CA ALA A 524 -22.79 -35.31 -11.70
C ALA A 524 -24.21 -34.73 -11.56
N LEU A 525 -24.36 -33.54 -10.95
CA LEU A 525 -25.67 -32.89 -10.83
C LEU A 525 -26.28 -32.51 -12.20
N VAL A 526 -25.47 -31.97 -13.11
CA VAL A 526 -25.92 -31.63 -14.46
C VAL A 526 -26.34 -32.89 -15.21
N ASP A 527 -25.58 -33.97 -15.11
CA ASP A 527 -25.93 -35.23 -15.76
C ASP A 527 -27.20 -35.84 -15.15
N LEU A 528 -27.38 -35.79 -13.82
CA LEU A 528 -28.62 -36.21 -13.16
C LEU A 528 -29.84 -35.38 -13.61
N HIS A 529 -29.68 -34.06 -13.77
CA HIS A 529 -30.75 -33.20 -14.29
C HIS A 529 -31.10 -33.57 -15.74
N LYS A 530 -30.11 -33.80 -16.60
CA LYS A 530 -30.34 -34.30 -17.96
C LYS A 530 -31.05 -35.65 -17.96
N PHE A 531 -30.67 -36.58 -17.08
CA PHE A 531 -31.35 -37.87 -16.94
C PHE A 531 -32.81 -37.68 -16.52
N HIS A 532 -33.09 -36.76 -15.60
CA HIS A 532 -34.46 -36.44 -15.17
C HIS A 532 -35.28 -35.81 -16.29
N ASP A 533 -34.73 -34.84 -17.02
CA ASP A 533 -35.40 -34.20 -18.14
C ASP A 533 -35.71 -35.21 -19.25
N ASN A 534 -34.73 -36.06 -19.61
CA ASN A 534 -34.91 -37.13 -20.58
C ASN A 534 -35.99 -38.14 -20.13
N ALA A 535 -36.05 -38.46 -18.84
CA ALA A 535 -37.09 -39.31 -18.28
C ALA A 535 -38.48 -38.66 -18.40
N SER A 536 -38.59 -37.36 -18.12
CA SER A 536 -39.86 -36.63 -18.28
C SER A 536 -40.34 -36.61 -19.73
N ILE A 537 -39.42 -36.43 -20.69
CA ILE A 537 -39.70 -36.43 -22.12
C ILE A 537 -40.12 -37.84 -22.59
N ALA A 538 -39.41 -38.87 -22.14
CA ALA A 538 -39.74 -40.25 -22.46
C ALA A 538 -41.14 -40.63 -21.95
N ALA A 539 -41.49 -40.19 -20.74
CA ALA A 539 -42.80 -40.40 -20.15
C ALA A 539 -43.91 -39.67 -20.93
N ALA A 540 -43.69 -38.39 -21.28
CA ALA A 540 -44.65 -37.60 -22.06
C ALA A 540 -44.87 -38.16 -23.47
N LYS A 541 -43.83 -38.73 -24.08
CA LYS A 541 -43.90 -39.39 -25.40
C LYS A 541 -44.41 -40.84 -25.33
N HIS A 542 -44.78 -41.33 -24.14
CA HIS A 542 -45.14 -42.74 -23.90
C HIS A 542 -44.15 -43.72 -24.53
N MET A 543 -42.85 -43.41 -24.45
CA MET A 543 -41.81 -44.27 -25.02
C MET A 543 -41.84 -45.62 -24.31
N SER A 544 -41.70 -46.70 -25.08
CA SER A 544 -41.65 -48.06 -24.54
C SER A 544 -40.39 -48.78 -25.01
N THR A 545 -39.92 -49.73 -24.19
CA THR A 545 -38.76 -50.56 -24.53
C THR A 545 -39.07 -51.45 -25.74
N ALA A 546 -38.20 -51.42 -26.76
CA ALA A 546 -38.37 -52.23 -27.98
C ALA A 546 -38.05 -53.72 -27.76
N ALA A 547 -37.04 -54.04 -26.95
CA ALA A 547 -36.65 -55.42 -26.64
C ALA A 547 -37.66 -56.09 -25.69
N PRO A 548 -37.88 -57.42 -25.82
CA PRO A 548 -38.79 -58.15 -24.95
C PRO A 548 -38.25 -58.20 -23.51
N LEU A 549 -39.15 -58.17 -22.52
CA LEU A 549 -38.78 -58.10 -21.10
C LEU A 549 -37.89 -59.28 -20.65
N VAL A 550 -38.12 -60.48 -21.21
CA VAL A 550 -37.34 -61.69 -20.87
C VAL A 550 -35.83 -61.55 -21.11
N GLN A 551 -35.42 -60.73 -22.09
CA GLN A 551 -34.01 -60.50 -22.41
C GLN A 551 -33.35 -59.46 -21.50
N ARG A 552 -34.14 -58.72 -20.69
CA ARG A 552 -33.69 -57.58 -19.88
C ARG A 552 -34.06 -57.71 -18.41
N LEU A 553 -34.25 -58.92 -17.91
CA LEU A 553 -34.61 -59.17 -16.50
C LEU A 553 -33.55 -58.67 -15.51
N SER A 554 -32.29 -58.59 -15.94
CA SER A 554 -31.17 -58.06 -15.15
C SER A 554 -31.02 -56.54 -15.22
N ASP A 555 -31.74 -55.87 -16.12
CA ASP A 555 -31.59 -54.44 -16.37
C ASP A 555 -32.69 -53.66 -15.65
N PHE A 556 -32.32 -52.58 -14.97
CA PHE A 556 -33.31 -51.64 -14.49
C PHE A 556 -33.90 -50.82 -15.65
N PRO A 557 -35.23 -50.63 -15.74
CA PRO A 557 -35.82 -49.84 -16.80
C PRO A 557 -35.34 -48.39 -16.72
N THR A 558 -35.00 -47.80 -17.88
CA THR A 558 -34.64 -46.39 -17.95
C THR A 558 -35.79 -45.55 -17.38
N PRO A 559 -35.55 -44.64 -16.41
CA PRO A 559 -36.59 -43.82 -15.82
C PRO A 559 -37.43 -43.11 -16.90
N GLY A 560 -38.75 -43.14 -16.76
CA GLY A 560 -39.68 -42.53 -17.72
C GLY A 560 -40.03 -43.36 -18.97
N VAL A 561 -39.34 -44.47 -19.23
CA VAL A 561 -39.71 -45.41 -20.31
C VAL A 561 -40.63 -46.48 -19.74
N ASN A 562 -41.80 -46.67 -20.35
CA ASN A 562 -42.74 -47.69 -19.93
C ASN A 562 -42.30 -49.09 -20.39
N VAL A 563 -42.52 -50.09 -19.54
CA VAL A 563 -42.35 -51.50 -19.93
C VAL A 563 -43.48 -51.87 -20.88
N ASN A 564 -43.13 -52.35 -22.09
CA ASN A 564 -44.13 -52.78 -23.05
C ASN A 564 -44.73 -54.13 -22.64
N LEU A 565 -45.87 -54.10 -21.93
CA LEU A 565 -46.57 -55.30 -21.47
C LEU A 565 -47.11 -56.19 -22.60
N LYS A 566 -47.14 -55.71 -23.86
CA LYS A 566 -47.53 -56.51 -25.02
C LYS A 566 -46.36 -57.31 -25.61
N ASN A 567 -45.12 -56.99 -25.26
CA ASN A 567 -43.91 -57.62 -25.77
C ASN A 567 -43.08 -58.19 -24.60
N LEU A 568 -43.65 -59.14 -23.86
CA LEU A 568 -42.97 -59.77 -22.72
C LEU A 568 -41.93 -60.81 -23.17
N VAL A 569 -42.28 -61.57 -24.20
CA VAL A 569 -41.48 -62.64 -24.81
C VAL A 569 -41.66 -62.55 -26.33
N THR A 570 -40.62 -62.85 -27.09
CA THR A 570 -40.68 -63.01 -28.55
C THR A 570 -41.53 -64.24 -28.91
N TYR A 571 -42.73 -64.02 -29.45
CA TYR A 571 -43.62 -65.08 -29.94
C TYR A 571 -44.02 -64.83 -31.40
N PRO A 572 -43.88 -65.82 -32.31
CA PRO A 572 -43.32 -67.16 -32.09
C PRO A 572 -41.81 -67.11 -31.76
N PRO A 573 -41.28 -68.09 -30.99
CA PRO A 573 -39.88 -68.10 -30.58
C PRO A 573 -38.96 -68.20 -31.80
N LYS A 574 -37.94 -67.35 -31.85
CA LYS A 574 -36.90 -67.44 -32.88
C LYS A 574 -35.92 -68.56 -32.48
N LEU A 575 -35.52 -69.38 -33.46
CA LEU A 575 -34.50 -70.40 -33.25
C LEU A 575 -33.15 -69.70 -33.00
N GLU A 576 -32.63 -69.85 -31.78
CA GLU A 576 -31.30 -69.35 -31.40
C GLU A 576 -30.34 -70.55 -31.24
N PRO A 577 -29.09 -70.46 -31.72
CA PRO A 577 -28.11 -71.51 -31.56
C PRO A 577 -27.70 -71.63 -30.09
N ILE A 578 -28.00 -72.76 -29.46
CA ILE A 578 -27.60 -73.06 -28.09
C ILE A 578 -26.21 -73.71 -28.12
N PRO A 579 -25.19 -73.16 -27.43
CA PRO A 579 -23.89 -73.82 -27.35
C PRO A 579 -24.05 -75.19 -26.68
N VAL A 580 -23.35 -76.21 -27.21
CA VAL A 580 -23.32 -77.55 -26.60
C VAL A 580 -22.93 -77.40 -25.14
N LYS A 581 -23.72 -77.99 -24.22
CA LYS A 581 -23.50 -77.93 -22.78
C LYS A 581 -22.01 -78.20 -22.48
N PRO A 582 -21.27 -77.23 -21.92
CA PRO A 582 -19.85 -77.43 -21.64
C PRO A 582 -19.69 -78.60 -20.68
N LEU A 583 -18.65 -79.42 -20.87
CA LEU A 583 -18.34 -80.51 -19.95
C LEU A 583 -18.01 -79.90 -18.58
N PHE A 584 -18.95 -80.03 -17.66
CA PHE A 584 -18.78 -79.60 -16.28
C PHE A 584 -18.44 -80.84 -15.45
N PHE A 585 -17.20 -80.94 -15.01
CA PHE A 585 -16.76 -82.01 -14.11
C PHE A 585 -16.96 -81.54 -12.68
N ASP A 586 -17.63 -82.35 -11.86
CA ASP A 586 -17.71 -82.10 -10.42
C ASP A 586 -16.39 -82.51 -9.76
N VAL A 587 -15.42 -81.61 -9.80
CA VAL A 587 -14.09 -81.84 -9.19
C VAL A 587 -14.19 -81.88 -7.67
N ALA A 588 -15.26 -81.34 -7.06
CA ALA A 588 -15.44 -81.36 -5.61
C ALA A 588 -15.66 -82.78 -5.09
N TRP A 589 -16.25 -83.67 -5.90
CA TRP A 589 -16.40 -85.09 -5.57
C TRP A 589 -15.05 -85.78 -5.27
N ASN A 590 -13.97 -85.37 -5.95
CA ASN A 590 -12.63 -85.94 -5.73
C ASN A 590 -12.02 -85.57 -4.37
N TYR A 591 -12.60 -84.59 -3.66
CA TYR A 591 -12.12 -84.11 -2.36
C TYR A 591 -13.03 -84.57 -1.21
N ILE A 592 -14.02 -85.42 -1.49
CA ILE A 592 -14.86 -86.04 -0.45
C ILE A 592 -14.15 -87.31 0.04
N ASP A 593 -13.32 -87.16 1.06
CA ASP A 593 -12.74 -88.26 1.81
C ASP A 593 -13.51 -88.50 3.12
N TYR A 594 -13.66 -89.76 3.51
CA TYR A 594 -14.19 -90.10 4.83
C TYR A 594 -13.18 -89.67 5.90
N PRO A 595 -13.61 -89.03 7.00
CA PRO A 595 -12.72 -88.67 8.10
C PRO A 595 -12.23 -89.95 8.80
N THR A 596 -11.08 -90.48 8.37
CA THR A 596 -10.41 -91.57 9.07
C THR A 596 -10.01 -91.09 10.46
N THR A 597 -10.64 -91.64 11.49
CA THR A 597 -10.20 -91.51 12.88
C THR A 597 -8.77 -92.02 12.98
N GLY A 598 -7.87 -91.15 13.43
CA GLY A 598 -6.45 -91.24 13.15
C GLY A 598 -5.73 -92.53 13.58
N LYS A 599 -4.61 -92.73 12.86
CA LYS A 599 -3.47 -93.65 13.07
C LYS A 599 -3.51 -94.94 12.27
N GLN A 600 -2.78 -94.94 11.15
CA GLN A 600 -1.62 -95.81 11.03
C GLN A 600 -0.49 -95.10 10.30
N ALA A 601 0.71 -95.29 10.86
CA ALA A 601 1.94 -94.61 10.50
C ALA A 601 2.55 -95.19 9.22
N VAL A 602 3.23 -94.29 8.48
CA VAL A 602 4.41 -94.49 7.64
C VAL A 602 4.79 -95.94 7.33
N GLU A 603 4.70 -96.31 6.04
CA GLU A 603 5.70 -97.18 5.43
C GLU A 603 6.35 -96.44 4.26
N ALA A 604 7.61 -96.09 4.46
CA ALA A 604 8.53 -95.75 3.38
C ALA A 604 9.24 -97.03 2.93
N LYS A 605 9.25 -97.31 1.62
CA LYS A 605 10.48 -97.63 0.88
C LYS A 605 10.23 -97.77 -0.63
N ALA A 606 11.13 -97.10 -1.37
CA ALA A 606 11.48 -97.31 -2.77
C ALA A 606 12.01 -98.75 -2.99
N ALA A 607 12.22 -99.29 -4.19
CA ALA A 607 12.34 -98.81 -5.56
C ALA A 607 12.08 -100.00 -6.51
N ASP A 608 11.81 -99.77 -7.80
CA ASP A 608 12.66 -100.36 -8.83
C ASP A 608 12.57 -99.63 -10.18
N VAL A 609 13.74 -99.60 -10.81
CA VAL A 609 14.13 -98.86 -12.00
C VAL A 609 13.93 -99.72 -13.24
N ILE A 610 13.41 -99.14 -14.34
CA ILE A 610 13.77 -99.56 -15.70
C ILE A 610 14.14 -98.31 -16.51
N VAL A 611 15.25 -98.45 -17.23
CA VAL A 611 16.09 -97.46 -17.92
C VAL A 611 15.70 -97.31 -19.40
N GLU A 612 16.06 -96.15 -19.97
CA GLU A 612 16.21 -95.80 -21.42
C GLU A 612 14.92 -95.59 -22.25
N GLU A 613 14.76 -94.58 -23.12
CA GLU A 613 15.70 -93.77 -23.92
C GLU A 613 15.27 -92.28 -24.05
N LYS A 614 16.25 -91.37 -24.24
CA LYS A 614 16.07 -90.12 -25.00
C LYS A 614 16.40 -90.43 -26.48
N PRO A 615 15.69 -89.89 -27.48
CA PRO A 615 15.89 -88.49 -27.96
C PRO A 615 14.57 -87.89 -28.54
N LYS A 616 14.41 -86.68 -29.10
CA LYS A 616 15.27 -85.65 -29.70
C LYS A 616 14.42 -84.37 -29.86
N GLU A 617 15.07 -83.22 -29.88
CA GLU A 617 14.52 -81.95 -30.37
C GLU A 617 14.07 -82.06 -31.84
N GLU A 618 12.98 -81.38 -32.22
CA GLU A 618 12.90 -80.68 -33.51
C GLU A 618 12.15 -79.35 -33.38
N LYS A 619 12.91 -78.26 -33.52
CA LYS A 619 12.42 -76.97 -34.02
C LYS A 619 12.02 -77.14 -35.48
N LYS A 620 10.92 -76.51 -35.92
CA LYS A 620 10.89 -75.53 -37.03
C LYS A 620 9.47 -75.06 -37.38
N LYS A 621 9.36 -73.73 -37.53
CA LYS A 621 8.76 -72.95 -38.64
C LYS A 621 7.34 -73.37 -39.08
N GLY A 622 6.32 -72.53 -39.03
CA GLY A 622 6.24 -71.10 -39.30
C GLY A 622 5.06 -70.85 -40.25
N TRP A 623 4.78 -69.58 -40.53
CA TRP A 623 4.14 -69.08 -41.76
C TRP A 623 2.60 -68.86 -41.78
N PHE A 624 2.23 -67.56 -41.70
CA PHE A 624 1.05 -66.86 -42.27
C PHE A 624 -0.37 -67.31 -41.85
N GLY A 625 -1.37 -66.43 -41.75
CA GLY A 625 -1.44 -65.02 -42.10
C GLY A 625 -2.80 -64.38 -41.80
N PHE A 626 -2.78 -63.05 -41.86
CA PHE A 626 -3.85 -62.09 -42.16
C PHE A 626 -5.32 -62.55 -42.24
N GLY A 627 -6.16 -61.82 -41.49
CA GLY A 627 -7.21 -60.99 -42.09
C GLY A 627 -8.63 -61.53 -42.09
N ARG A 628 -9.45 -61.05 -41.15
CA ARG A 628 -10.46 -60.00 -41.35
C ARG A 628 -11.07 -59.57 -40.03
#